data_AF-A0A4Q5T119-F1
#
_entry.id   AF-A0A4Q5T119-F1
#
_cell.length_a   1.000
_cell.length_b   1.000
_cell.length_c   1.000
_cell.angle_alpha   90.00
_cell.angle_beta   90.00
_cell.angle_gamma   90.00
#
_symmetry.space_group_name_H-M   'P 1'
#
loop_
_entity.id
_entity.type
_entity.pdbx_description
1 polymer ?
#
loop_
_entity_poly.entity_id
_entity_poly.type
_entity_poly.pdbx_seq_one_letter_code
_entity_poly.pdbx_strand_id
1 'polypeptide(L)'
;HADGSTQAAGEIFGYYVITQQYYRRYKLPIMHTETNIRMPACKEWLLKQWANVHRLKHDGIPIVGFTWYSLLHQVDWDSALRNDAGNINELGLYDLNRNIMPVGEAYKNLISNWKDILAEESYGLIFQNW
;
A
#
# COMPACT_ATOMS: atom_id res chain seq x y z
N HIS A 1 -15.53 -2.59 -18.94
CA HIS A 1 -15.66 -2.66 -20.40
C HIS A 1 -17.01 -2.07 -20.80
N ALA A 2 -17.28 -1.85 -22.09
CA ALA A 2 -18.52 -1.23 -22.56
C ALA A 2 -19.79 -2.06 -22.22
N ASP A 3 -19.63 -3.34 -21.92
CA ASP A 3 -20.66 -4.29 -21.48
C ASP A 3 -20.91 -4.29 -19.96
N GLY A 4 -20.26 -3.37 -19.21
CA GLY A 4 -20.37 -3.29 -17.75
C GLY A 4 -19.50 -4.30 -16.98
N SER A 5 -18.78 -5.20 -17.66
CA SER A 5 -17.84 -6.10 -16.99
C SER A 5 -16.64 -5.33 -16.43
N THR A 6 -16.12 -5.80 -15.30
CA THR A 6 -14.94 -5.22 -14.64
C THR A 6 -13.77 -6.17 -14.75
N GLN A 7 -12.59 -5.64 -15.06
CA GLN A 7 -11.33 -6.36 -14.94
C GLN A 7 -10.39 -5.56 -14.03
N ALA A 8 -9.44 -6.24 -13.40
CA ALA A 8 -8.37 -5.55 -12.69
C ALA A 8 -7.60 -4.65 -13.66
N ALA A 9 -7.47 -3.36 -13.34
CA ALA A 9 -6.79 -2.37 -14.17
C ALA A 9 -5.26 -2.57 -14.25
N GLY A 10 -4.72 -3.58 -13.56
CA GLY A 10 -3.30 -3.75 -13.38
C GLY A 10 -2.72 -2.77 -12.35
N GLU A 11 -1.52 -3.07 -11.88
CA GLU A 11 -0.96 -2.44 -10.69
C GLU A 11 -0.27 -1.08 -10.99
N ILE A 12 0.52 -1.03 -12.08
CA ILE A 12 1.22 0.19 -12.53
C ILE A 12 0.24 1.28 -12.99
N PHE A 13 -0.75 0.89 -13.80
CA PHE A 13 -1.77 1.84 -14.28
C PHE A 13 -2.79 2.22 -13.19
N GLY A 14 -2.88 1.43 -12.12
CA GLY A 14 -3.70 1.75 -10.97
C GLY A 14 -3.04 2.83 -10.12
N TYR A 15 -2.17 2.43 -9.21
CA TYR A 15 -1.72 3.31 -8.12
C TYR A 15 -0.83 4.47 -8.60
N TYR A 16 0.15 4.22 -9.46
CA TYR A 16 1.09 5.27 -9.90
C TYR A 16 0.38 6.37 -10.72
N VAL A 17 -0.41 5.97 -11.72
CA VAL A 17 -1.13 6.93 -12.59
C VAL A 17 -2.20 7.69 -11.82
N ILE A 18 -3.01 7.01 -10.99
CA ILE A 18 -4.06 7.69 -10.24
C ILE A 18 -3.49 8.67 -9.22
N THR A 19 -2.38 8.30 -8.55
CA THR A 19 -1.72 9.20 -7.59
C THR A 19 -1.20 10.47 -8.27
N GLN A 20 -0.63 10.35 -9.47
CA GLN A 20 -0.28 11.52 -10.28
C GLN A 20 -1.48 12.40 -10.61
N GLN A 21 -2.61 11.81 -11.00
CA GLN A 21 -3.83 12.57 -11.31
C GLN A 21 -4.37 13.31 -10.07
N TYR A 22 -4.39 12.63 -8.91
CA TYR A 22 -4.80 13.23 -7.64
C TYR A 22 -3.88 14.38 -7.26
N TYR A 23 -2.56 14.20 -7.34
CA TYR A 23 -1.62 15.27 -7.03
C TYR A 23 -1.75 16.45 -8.00
N ARG A 24 -1.87 16.19 -9.31
CA ARG A 24 -2.08 17.26 -10.30
C ARG A 24 -3.32 18.09 -10.01
N ARG A 25 -4.40 17.45 -9.54
CA ARG A 25 -5.67 18.10 -9.24
C ARG A 25 -5.63 18.89 -7.92
N TYR A 26 -5.11 18.28 -6.86
CA TYR A 26 -5.28 18.81 -5.50
C TYR A 26 -4.02 19.47 -4.94
N LYS A 27 -2.82 19.14 -5.46
CA LYS A 27 -1.53 19.69 -5.02
C LYS A 27 -1.25 19.52 -3.53
N LEU A 28 -1.86 18.51 -2.90
CA LEU A 28 -1.65 18.17 -1.50
C LEU A 28 -0.65 17.01 -1.35
N PRO A 29 0.08 16.94 -0.21
CA PRO A 29 0.81 15.74 0.19
C PRO A 29 -0.05 14.49 0.19
N ILE A 30 0.53 13.37 -0.22
CA ILE A 30 -0.18 12.09 -0.38
C ILE A 30 0.43 11.03 0.53
N MET A 31 -0.44 10.22 1.14
CA MET A 31 -0.05 9.01 1.86
C MET A 31 -0.73 7.81 1.19
N HIS A 32 0.02 6.73 1.01
CA HIS A 32 -0.57 5.44 0.61
C HIS A 32 -1.10 4.73 1.85
N THR A 33 -2.34 5.02 2.22
CA THR A 33 -2.89 4.65 3.53
C THR A 33 -3.28 3.18 3.61
N GLU A 34 -3.68 2.56 2.50
CA GLU A 34 -4.17 1.18 2.53
C GLU A 34 -3.81 0.44 1.25
N THR A 35 -3.15 -0.70 1.42
CA THR A 35 -2.97 -1.71 0.38
C THR A 35 -2.80 -3.08 0.99
N ASN A 36 -3.32 -4.10 0.32
CA ASN A 36 -3.09 -5.51 0.63
C ASN A 36 -3.41 -6.40 -0.55
N ILE A 37 -3.06 -7.67 -0.40
CA ILE A 37 -3.59 -8.75 -1.21
C ILE A 37 -3.51 -10.04 -0.42
N ARG A 38 -4.42 -10.97 -0.73
CA ARG A 38 -4.45 -12.29 -0.08
C ARG A 38 -3.16 -13.06 -0.33
N MET A 39 -2.75 -13.85 0.64
CA MET A 39 -1.68 -14.83 0.47
C MET A 39 -1.99 -15.81 -0.70
N PRO A 40 -0.96 -16.29 -1.43
CA PRO A 40 0.48 -16.14 -1.19
C PRO A 40 1.13 -14.90 -1.85
N ALA A 41 0.41 -14.13 -2.67
CA ALA A 41 0.96 -13.03 -3.48
C ALA A 41 1.40 -11.79 -2.67
N CYS A 42 1.11 -11.76 -1.37
CA CYS A 42 1.33 -10.64 -0.46
C CYS A 42 2.74 -10.01 -0.50
N LYS A 43 3.81 -10.81 -0.55
CA LYS A 43 5.20 -10.31 -0.56
C LYS A 43 5.54 -9.59 -1.87
N GLU A 44 5.18 -10.20 -3.00
CA GLU A 44 5.41 -9.60 -4.32
C GLU A 44 4.61 -8.32 -4.47
N TRP A 45 3.39 -8.29 -3.95
CA TRP A 45 2.55 -7.11 -3.93
C TRP A 45 3.17 -6.00 -3.09
N LEU A 46 3.63 -6.28 -1.86
CA LEU A 46 4.30 -5.31 -1.01
C LEU A 46 5.49 -4.65 -1.73
N LEU A 47 6.34 -5.45 -2.37
CA LEU A 47 7.51 -4.95 -3.10
C LEU A 47 7.11 -4.05 -4.27
N LYS A 48 6.08 -4.41 -5.03
CA LYS A 48 5.56 -3.62 -6.15
C LYS A 48 4.97 -2.29 -5.68
N GLN A 49 4.15 -2.33 -4.63
CA GLN A 49 3.54 -1.13 -4.04
C GLN A 49 4.60 -0.17 -3.48
N TRP A 50 5.63 -0.70 -2.81
CA TRP A 50 6.76 0.09 -2.35
C TRP A 50 7.54 0.73 -3.50
N ALA A 51 7.83 -0.04 -4.56
CA ALA A 51 8.51 0.49 -5.75
C ALA A 51 7.74 1.65 -6.39
N ASN A 52 6.40 1.56 -6.46
CA ASN A 52 5.57 2.64 -6.94
C ASN A 52 5.60 3.87 -6.03
N VAL A 53 5.49 3.69 -4.71
CA VAL A 53 5.59 4.80 -3.73
C VAL A 53 6.93 5.52 -3.86
N HIS A 54 8.03 4.75 -3.89
CA HIS A 54 9.36 5.30 -4.04
C HIS A 54 9.52 6.05 -5.37
N ARG A 55 9.01 5.48 -6.47
CA ARG A 55 9.05 6.12 -7.79
C ARG A 55 8.26 7.43 -7.82
N LEU A 56 7.06 7.47 -7.23
CA LEU A 56 6.25 8.70 -7.13
C LEU A 56 6.98 9.80 -6.35
N LYS A 57 7.65 9.44 -5.26
CA LYS A 57 8.47 10.37 -4.48
C LYS A 57 9.61 10.92 -5.33
N HIS A 58 10.31 10.05 -6.06
CA HIS A 58 11.39 10.45 -6.97
C HIS A 58 10.90 11.36 -8.10
N ASP A 59 9.69 11.15 -8.61
CA ASP A 59 9.07 12.00 -9.64
C ASP A 59 8.49 13.32 -9.07
N GLY A 60 8.77 13.65 -7.80
CA GLY A 60 8.46 14.94 -7.19
C GLY A 60 7.09 15.04 -6.53
N ILE A 61 6.38 13.92 -6.34
CA ILE A 61 5.16 13.92 -5.53
C ILE A 61 5.53 13.88 -4.04
N PRO A 62 4.97 14.78 -3.20
CA PRO A 62 5.22 14.79 -1.76
C PRO A 62 4.53 13.61 -1.08
N ILE A 63 5.16 12.43 -1.15
CA ILE A 63 4.70 11.23 -0.44
C ILE A 63 5.15 11.29 1.02
N VAL A 64 4.19 11.22 1.94
CA VAL A 64 4.43 11.37 3.39
C VAL A 64 4.26 10.08 4.19
N GLY A 65 3.81 8.99 3.57
CA GLY A 65 3.68 7.71 4.26
C GLY A 65 3.20 6.55 3.38
N PHE A 66 3.37 5.34 3.91
CA PHE A 66 2.95 4.07 3.33
C PHE A 66 2.59 3.09 4.44
N THR A 67 1.39 2.51 4.37
CA THR A 67 0.91 1.52 5.35
C THR A 67 0.32 0.30 4.67
N TRP A 68 0.62 -0.88 5.25
CA TRP A 68 -0.05 -2.12 4.91
C TRP A 68 -1.35 -2.23 5.70
N TYR A 69 -2.46 -2.51 5.01
CA TYR A 69 -3.74 -2.76 5.67
C TYR A 69 -4.02 -4.26 5.66
N SER A 70 -3.95 -5.03 6.72
CA SER A 70 -4.03 -4.63 8.12
C SER A 70 -2.93 -5.27 8.95
N LEU A 71 -2.85 -4.87 10.22
CA LEU A 71 -1.93 -5.50 11.16
C LEU A 71 -2.26 -6.98 11.38
N LEU A 72 -3.54 -7.30 11.64
CA LEU A 72 -4.04 -8.67 11.82
C LEU A 72 -4.83 -9.12 10.60
N HIS A 73 -5.07 -10.43 10.48
CA HIS A 73 -6.09 -10.95 9.57
C HIS A 73 -7.45 -10.31 9.82
N GLN A 74 -8.24 -10.27 8.75
CA GLN A 74 -9.58 -9.70 8.74
C GLN A 74 -10.61 -10.82 8.91
N VAL A 75 -11.83 -10.47 9.33
CA VAL A 75 -12.93 -11.43 9.48
C VAL A 75 -14.13 -10.92 8.70
N ASP A 76 -14.75 -11.80 7.92
CA ASP A 76 -15.98 -11.60 7.14
C ASP A 76 -15.95 -10.44 6.11
N TRP A 77 -14.76 -9.96 5.75
CA TRP A 77 -14.59 -8.90 4.74
C TRP A 77 -14.93 -9.34 3.33
N ASP A 78 -14.82 -10.64 3.03
CA ASP A 78 -15.33 -11.24 1.78
C ASP A 78 -16.85 -11.05 1.62
N SER A 79 -17.57 -10.92 2.73
CA SER A 79 -19.00 -10.64 2.75
C SER A 79 -19.33 -9.16 2.93
N ALA A 80 -18.31 -8.28 3.06
CA ALA A 80 -18.45 -6.91 3.53
C ALA A 80 -19.20 -6.81 4.87
N LEU A 81 -18.88 -7.72 5.80
CA LEU A 81 -19.46 -7.77 7.16
C LEU A 81 -20.99 -7.95 7.17
N ARG A 82 -21.59 -8.47 6.09
CA ARG A 82 -23.05 -8.66 5.97
C ARG A 82 -23.55 -9.84 6.81
N ASN A 83 -22.68 -10.79 7.12
CA ASN A 83 -22.97 -11.95 7.93
C ASN A 83 -21.85 -12.14 8.97
N ASP A 84 -22.20 -12.63 10.16
CA ASP A 84 -21.25 -13.09 11.18
C ASP A 84 -20.96 -14.57 10.94
N ALA A 85 -20.01 -14.84 10.03
CA ALA A 85 -19.66 -16.19 9.59
C ALA A 85 -18.31 -16.65 10.14
N GLY A 86 -17.49 -15.74 10.68
CA GLY A 86 -16.17 -16.04 11.22
C GLY A 86 -15.13 -16.39 10.15
N ASN A 87 -15.38 -16.03 8.89
CA ASN A 87 -14.47 -16.31 7.78
C ASN A 87 -13.22 -15.44 7.88
N ILE A 88 -12.07 -16.08 8.04
CA ILE A 88 -10.80 -15.37 8.12
C ILE A 88 -10.31 -15.00 6.71
N ASN A 89 -10.02 -13.72 6.50
CA ASN A 89 -9.37 -13.22 5.31
C ASN A 89 -7.88 -12.96 5.61
N GLU A 90 -7.05 -13.83 5.04
CA GLU A 90 -5.60 -13.91 5.18
C GLU A 90 -4.84 -12.74 4.51
N LEU A 91 -5.01 -11.54 5.07
CA LEU A 91 -4.50 -10.27 4.54
C LEU A 91 -3.51 -9.56 5.48
N GLY A 92 -3.44 -9.97 6.73
CA GLY A 92 -2.70 -9.28 7.80
C GLY A 92 -1.18 -9.50 7.78
N LEU A 93 -0.43 -8.57 8.39
CA LEU A 93 0.99 -8.76 8.73
C LEU A 93 1.18 -9.87 9.78
N TYR A 94 0.17 -10.09 10.61
CA TYR A 94 0.06 -11.15 11.61
C TYR A 94 -1.26 -11.90 11.45
N ASP A 95 -1.31 -13.14 11.91
CA ASP A 95 -2.57 -13.87 12.08
C ASP A 95 -3.31 -13.42 13.36
N LEU A 96 -4.48 -14.00 13.63
CA LEU A 96 -5.27 -13.67 14.82
C LEU A 96 -4.61 -14.13 16.14
N ASN A 97 -3.67 -15.07 16.06
CA ASN A 97 -2.89 -15.57 17.20
C ASN A 97 -1.58 -14.79 17.40
N ARG A 98 -1.36 -13.70 16.64
CA ARG A 98 -0.16 -12.86 16.68
C ARG A 98 1.10 -13.56 16.19
N ASN A 99 0.97 -14.60 15.38
CA ASN A 99 2.10 -15.14 14.63
C ASN A 99 2.38 -14.24 13.43
N ILE A 100 3.65 -13.98 13.14
CA ILE A 100 4.04 -13.12 12.01
C ILE A 100 3.85 -13.87 10.69
N MET A 101 3.28 -13.18 9.70
CA MET A 101 3.05 -13.71 8.36
C MET A 101 4.23 -13.41 7.44
N PRO A 102 4.38 -14.11 6.30
CA PRO A 102 5.47 -13.85 5.35
C PRO A 102 5.54 -12.39 4.88
N VAL A 103 4.40 -11.69 4.77
CA VAL A 103 4.37 -10.25 4.46
C VAL A 103 4.75 -9.38 5.66
N GLY A 104 4.47 -9.81 6.89
CA GLY A 104 4.94 -9.18 8.12
C GLY A 104 6.47 -9.18 8.20
N GLU A 105 7.11 -10.30 7.90
CA GLU A 105 8.57 -10.39 7.80
C GLU A 105 9.12 -9.48 6.69
N ALA A 106 8.49 -9.50 5.51
CA ALA A 106 8.88 -8.65 4.38
C ALA A 106 8.76 -7.16 4.72
N TYR A 107 7.70 -6.74 5.41
CA TYR A 107 7.48 -5.36 5.82
C TYR A 107 8.47 -4.93 6.91
N LYS A 108 8.79 -5.81 7.87
CA LYS A 108 9.85 -5.58 8.85
C LYS A 108 11.21 -5.37 8.17
N ASN A 109 11.55 -6.21 7.19
CA ASN A 109 12.80 -6.09 6.42
C ASN A 109 12.81 -4.81 5.59
N LEU A 110 11.68 -4.45 4.97
CA LEU A 110 11.53 -3.20 4.24
C LEU A 110 11.86 -2.00 5.14
N ILE A 111 11.24 -1.91 6.32
CA ILE A 111 11.50 -0.82 7.27
C ILE A 111 12.98 -0.80 7.67
N SER A 112 13.56 -1.95 7.99
CA SER A 112 14.98 -2.05 8.37
C SER A 112 15.92 -1.56 7.27
N ASN A 113 15.63 -1.86 6.01
CA ASN A 113 16.48 -1.52 4.87
C ASN A 113 16.34 -0.05 4.44
N TRP A 114 15.18 0.57 4.68
CA TRP A 114 14.85 1.88 4.14
C TRP A 114 14.81 3.01 5.18
N LYS A 115 14.71 2.72 6.48
CA LYS A 115 14.55 3.75 7.53
C LYS A 115 15.62 4.85 7.48
N ASP A 116 16.89 4.49 7.25
CA ASP A 116 18.01 5.42 7.29
C ASP A 116 18.04 6.27 6.00
N ILE A 117 17.75 5.64 4.85
CA ILE A 117 17.58 6.33 3.55
C ILE A 117 16.45 7.35 3.62
N LEU A 118 15.29 6.96 4.16
CA LEU A 118 14.13 7.85 4.28
C LEU A 118 14.38 9.01 5.25
N ALA A 119 15.16 8.79 6.31
CA ALA A 119 15.58 9.84 7.22
C ALA A 119 16.45 10.87 6.50
N GLU A 120 17.41 10.46 5.68
CA GLU A 120 18.24 11.36 4.87
C GLU A 120 17.41 12.14 3.83
N GLU A 121 16.50 11.47 3.13
CA GLU A 121 15.63 12.12 2.13
C GLU A 121 14.67 13.15 2.73
N SER A 122 14.32 13.02 4.02
CA SER A 122 13.40 13.94 4.70
C SER A 122 13.94 15.37 4.80
N TYR A 123 15.28 15.52 4.82
CA TYR A 123 15.94 16.83 4.85
C TYR A 123 15.93 17.57 3.50
N GLY A 124 15.60 16.87 2.40
CA GLY A 124 15.57 17.41 1.04
C GLY A 124 14.22 18.02 0.61
N LEU A 125 13.18 17.98 1.46
CA LEU A 125 11.87 18.56 1.16
C LEU A 125 11.88 20.08 1.28
N ILE A 126 12.56 20.76 0.35
CA ILE A 126 12.28 22.16 0.07
C ILE A 126 11.03 22.19 -0.80
N PHE A 127 9.88 22.44 -0.19
CA PHE A 127 8.68 22.79 -0.92
C PHE A 127 8.93 24.12 -1.62
N GLN A 128 9.42 24.09 -2.86
CA GLN A 128 9.37 25.25 -3.73
C GLN A 128 7.89 25.51 -4.02
N ASN A 129 7.30 26.38 -3.21
CA ASN A 129 6.03 27.01 -3.51
C ASN A 129 6.24 27.86 -4.77
N TRP A 130 5.77 27.35 -5.91
CA TRP A 130 5.53 28.14 -7.12
C TRP A 130 4.05 28.51 -7.16
#